data_AF-A0A3M7SM67-F1
#
_entry.id   AF-A0A3M7SM67-F1
#
_cell.length_a   1.000
_cell.length_b   1.000
_cell.length_c   1.000
_cell.angle_alpha   90.00
_cell.angle_beta   90.00
_cell.angle_gamma   90.00
#
_symmetry.space_group_name_H-M   'P 1'
#
loop_
_entity.id
_entity.type
_entity.pdbx_description
1 polymer ?
#
loop_
_entity_poly.entity_id
_entity_poly.type
_entity_poly.pdbx_seq_one_letter_code
_entity_poly.pdbx_strand_id
1 'polypeptide(L)'
;MGTYYWNQIKQIATQLLFAGQQIWQQATVVFQQLVADLQNHATDALPLVVQAIGQLTALVGQSGKRDLVDFALNSLGLGQVIDTIQALGTDYWNQIKQIATQLLFAGQQIWQQATVVFQQLVADLQNHATDALPLVVQAIGQLTDMVQD
;
A
#
# COMPACT_ATOMS: atom_id res chain seq x y z
N MET A 1 9.45 -17.25 20.18
CA MET A 1 9.31 -17.71 18.78
C MET A 1 8.02 -17.26 18.10
N GLY A 2 6.85 -17.26 18.78
CA GLY A 2 5.58 -16.90 18.13
C GLY A 2 5.45 -15.45 17.60
N THR A 3 6.13 -14.47 18.19
CA THR A 3 5.99 -13.05 17.82
C THR A 3 6.65 -12.68 16.49
N TYR A 4 7.75 -13.35 16.12
CA TYR A 4 8.49 -13.07 14.90
C TYR A 4 7.70 -13.45 13.63
N TYR A 5 7.26 -14.72 13.55
CA TYR A 5 6.47 -15.21 12.42
C TYR A 5 5.11 -14.51 12.32
N TRP A 6 4.52 -14.16 13.46
CA TRP A 6 3.28 -13.38 13.48
C TRP A 6 3.45 -12.00 12.85
N ASN A 7 4.54 -11.30 13.14
CA ASN A 7 4.83 -10.01 12.52
C ASN A 7 5.09 -10.15 11.01
N GLN A 8 5.76 -11.23 10.57
CA GLN A 8 5.97 -11.50 9.14
C GLN A 8 4.65 -11.77 8.41
N ILE A 9 3.77 -12.60 8.98
CA ILE A 9 2.46 -12.89 8.40
C ILE A 9 1.64 -11.60 8.30
N LYS A 10 1.66 -10.75 9.32
CA LYS A 10 0.99 -9.44 9.27
C LYS A 10 1.52 -8.57 8.13
N GLN A 11 2.84 -8.47 7.97
CA GLN A 11 3.43 -7.68 6.88
C GLN A 11 3.04 -8.23 5.51
N ILE A 12 3.10 -9.55 5.33
CA ILE A 12 2.69 -10.24 4.11
C ILE A 12 1.19 -10.01 3.84
N ALA A 13 0.33 -10.13 4.85
CA ALA A 13 -1.10 -9.91 4.70
C ALA A 13 -1.41 -8.47 4.27
N THR A 14 -0.72 -7.48 4.86
CA THR A 14 -0.82 -6.08 4.43
C THR A 14 -0.38 -5.93 2.99
N GLN A 15 0.73 -6.56 2.59
CA GLN A 15 1.21 -6.47 1.20
C GLN A 15 0.27 -7.17 0.21
N LEU A 16 -0.31 -8.32 0.59
CA LEU A 16 -1.27 -9.07 -0.22
C LEU A 16 -2.60 -8.32 -0.38
N LEU A 17 -3.04 -7.57 0.64
CA LEU A 17 -4.22 -6.70 0.55
C LEU A 17 -4.10 -5.72 -0.63
N PHE A 18 -2.87 -5.31 -0.94
CA PHE A 18 -2.56 -4.35 -2.00
C PHE A 18 -2.06 -5.01 -3.29
N ALA A 19 -1.91 -6.33 -3.31
CA ALA A 19 -1.50 -7.04 -4.50
C ALA A 19 -2.67 -7.17 -5.50
N GLY A 20 -2.37 -7.20 -6.79
CA GLY A 20 -3.38 -7.38 -7.84
C GLY A 20 -4.15 -8.71 -7.69
N GLN A 21 -5.35 -8.78 -8.30
CA GLN A 21 -6.27 -9.91 -8.15
C GLN A 21 -5.63 -11.28 -8.45
N GLN A 22 -4.73 -11.33 -9.44
CA GLN A 22 -3.99 -12.54 -9.80
C GLN A 22 -3.03 -13.00 -8.68
N ILE A 23 -2.34 -12.07 -7.99
CA ILE A 23 -1.47 -12.39 -6.86
C ILE A 23 -2.33 -12.86 -5.67
N TRP A 24 -3.49 -12.23 -5.48
CA TRP A 24 -4.43 -12.62 -4.43
C TRP A 24 -4.94 -14.05 -4.60
N GLN A 25 -5.28 -14.44 -5.84
CA GLN A 25 -5.66 -15.82 -6.17
C GLN A 25 -4.54 -16.81 -5.85
N GLN A 26 -3.29 -16.50 -6.22
CA GLN A 26 -2.14 -17.35 -5.92
C GLN A 26 -1.86 -17.45 -4.42
N ALA A 27 -1.97 -16.34 -3.68
CA ALA A 27 -1.79 -16.34 -2.23
C ALA A 27 -2.87 -17.13 -1.51
N THR A 28 -4.12 -17.10 -2.00
CA THR A 28 -5.22 -17.92 -1.47
C THR A 28 -4.88 -19.41 -1.55
N VAL A 29 -4.31 -19.85 -2.67
CA VAL A 29 -3.87 -21.24 -2.84
C VAL A 29 -2.78 -21.61 -1.81
N VAL A 30 -1.81 -20.73 -1.57
CA VAL A 30 -0.77 -20.95 -0.56
C VAL A 30 -1.36 -21.05 0.85
N PHE A 31 -2.32 -20.21 1.21
CA PHE A 31 -3.00 -20.30 2.51
C PHE A 31 -3.81 -21.59 2.65
N GLN A 32 -4.54 -21.99 1.60
CA GLN A 32 -5.29 -23.25 1.61
C GLN A 32 -4.36 -24.45 1.78
N GLN A 33 -3.21 -24.45 1.09
CA GLN A 33 -2.20 -25.48 1.24
C GLN A 33 -1.63 -25.51 2.66
N LEU A 34 -1.27 -24.36 3.22
CA LEU A 34 -0.79 -24.28 4.60
C LEU A 34 -1.80 -24.84 5.60
N VAL A 35 -3.09 -24.50 5.46
CA VAL A 35 -4.15 -25.02 6.34
C VAL A 35 -4.25 -26.55 6.23
N ALA A 36 -4.24 -27.09 5.01
CA ALA A 36 -4.29 -28.53 4.79
C ALA A 36 -3.05 -29.24 5.38
N ASP A 37 -1.86 -28.66 5.20
CA ASP A 37 -0.62 -29.23 5.73
C ASP A 37 -0.61 -29.24 7.26
N LEU A 38 -1.05 -28.15 7.89
CA LEU A 38 -1.18 -28.04 9.35
C LEU A 38 -2.23 -29.00 9.93
N GLN A 39 -3.33 -29.25 9.21
CA GLN A 39 -4.33 -30.25 9.61
C GLN A 39 -3.77 -31.67 9.56
N ASN A 40 -2.89 -31.95 8.59
CA ASN A 40 -2.28 -33.27 8.42
C ASN A 40 -1.01 -33.48 9.27
N HIS A 41 -0.35 -32.40 9.74
CA HIS A 41 0.94 -32.44 10.44
C HIS A 41 0.96 -31.52 11.68
N ALA A 42 0.05 -31.75 12.63
CA ALA A 42 -0.14 -30.90 13.82
C ALA A 42 1.11 -30.74 14.72
N THR A 43 2.08 -31.66 14.65
CA THR A 43 3.29 -31.67 15.49
C THR A 43 4.46 -30.85 14.90
N ASP A 44 4.52 -30.67 13.58
CA ASP A 44 5.63 -30.00 12.85
C ASP A 44 5.12 -28.77 12.06
N ALA A 45 4.34 -27.93 12.73
CA ALA A 45 3.73 -26.74 12.13
C ALA A 45 4.75 -25.66 11.73
N LEU A 46 5.89 -25.58 12.41
CA LEU A 46 6.82 -24.47 12.26
C LEU A 46 7.50 -24.45 10.87
N PRO A 47 8.07 -25.54 10.35
CA PRO A 47 8.61 -25.57 8.99
C PRO A 47 7.57 -25.24 7.91
N LEU A 48 6.32 -25.69 8.09
CA LEU A 48 5.22 -25.43 7.16
C LEU A 48 4.88 -23.94 7.10
N VAL A 49 4.79 -23.29 8.26
CA VAL A 49 4.56 -21.83 8.36
C VAL A 49 5.72 -21.06 7.73
N VAL A 50 6.97 -21.48 7.96
CA VAL A 50 8.16 -20.86 7.34
C VAL A 50 8.13 -20.98 5.82
N GLN A 51 7.77 -22.15 5.29
CA GLN A 51 7.67 -22.39 3.86
C GLN A 51 6.58 -21.52 3.23
N ALA A 52 5.39 -21.47 3.84
CA ALA A 52 4.29 -20.64 3.36
C ALA A 52 4.65 -19.15 3.38
N ILE A 53 5.32 -18.67 4.44
CA ILE A 53 5.86 -17.31 4.49
C ILE A 53 6.81 -17.03 3.32
N GLY A 54 7.70 -17.97 3.00
CA GLY A 54 8.62 -17.85 1.86
C GLY A 54 7.89 -17.75 0.52
N GLN A 55 6.87 -18.57 0.30
CA GLN A 55 6.04 -18.55 -0.90
C GLN A 55 5.24 -17.24 -1.02
N LEU A 56 4.60 -16.80 0.05
CA LEU A 56 3.82 -15.57 0.06
C LEU A 56 4.72 -14.34 -0.15
N THR A 57 5.92 -14.32 0.45
CA THR A 57 6.91 -13.24 0.24
C THR A 57 7.31 -13.15 -1.24
N ALA A 58 7.53 -14.30 -1.90
CA ALA A 58 7.86 -14.34 -3.32
C ALA A 58 6.70 -13.83 -4.20
N LEU A 59 5.45 -14.21 -3.87
CA LEU A 59 4.25 -13.73 -4.56
C LEU A 59 4.07 -12.23 -4.45
N VAL A 60 4.23 -11.68 -3.24
CA VAL A 60 4.17 -10.23 -3.04
C VAL A 60 5.25 -9.53 -3.85
N GLY A 61 6.48 -10.08 -3.90
CA GLY A 61 7.58 -9.50 -4.68
C GLY A 61 7.32 -9.44 -6.19
N GLN A 62 6.32 -10.16 -6.69
CA GLN A 62 5.88 -10.11 -8.09
C GLN A 62 4.84 -9.02 -8.36
N SER A 63 4.20 -8.47 -7.32
CA SER A 63 3.31 -7.31 -7.45
C SER A 63 4.12 -6.14 -7.97
N GLY A 64 3.85 -5.69 -9.19
CA GLY A 64 4.61 -4.60 -9.78
C GLY A 64 4.46 -3.33 -8.96
N LYS A 65 5.54 -2.55 -8.82
CA LYS A 65 5.49 -1.21 -8.18
C LYS A 65 4.39 -0.32 -8.78
N ARG A 66 4.09 -0.50 -10.07
CA ARG A 66 3.03 0.26 -10.76
C ARG A 66 1.64 -0.06 -10.22
N ASP A 67 1.31 -1.34 -10.01
CA ASP A 67 -0.01 -1.75 -9.54
C ASP A 67 -0.27 -1.26 -8.10
N LEU A 68 0.79 -1.24 -7.27
CA LEU A 68 0.74 -0.69 -5.92
C LEU A 68 0.55 0.83 -5.92
N VAL A 69 1.26 1.54 -6.80
CA VAL A 69 1.09 2.99 -6.97
C VAL A 69 -0.32 3.31 -7.44
N ASP A 70 -0.82 2.60 -8.46
CA ASP A 70 -2.17 2.83 -8.99
C ASP A 70 -3.24 2.50 -7.94
N PHE A 71 -3.07 1.42 -7.17
CA PHE A 71 -3.94 1.13 -6.03
C PHE A 71 -3.92 2.26 -4.99
N ALA A 72 -2.75 2.74 -4.60
CA ALA A 72 -2.62 3.79 -3.59
C ALA A 72 -3.30 5.08 -4.03
N LEU A 73 -3.00 5.54 -5.26
CA LEU A 73 -3.59 6.75 -5.82
C LEU A 73 -5.11 6.67 -5.93
N ASN A 74 -5.64 5.53 -6.36
CA ASN A 74 -7.10 5.31 -6.46
C ASN A 74 -7.74 5.28 -5.06
N SER A 75 -7.13 4.60 -4.11
CA SER A 75 -7.64 4.47 -2.74
C SER A 75 -7.62 5.79 -1.97
N LEU A 76 -6.68 6.68 -2.30
CA LEU A 76 -6.57 8.03 -1.74
C LEU A 76 -7.47 9.05 -2.45
N GLY A 77 -8.23 8.63 -3.47
CA GLY A 77 -9.23 9.47 -4.15
C GLY A 77 -8.64 10.50 -5.13
N LEU A 78 -7.36 10.39 -5.48
CA LEU A 78 -6.66 11.38 -6.31
C LEU A 78 -7.09 11.39 -7.78
N GLY A 79 -7.87 10.40 -8.23
CA GLY A 79 -8.25 10.22 -9.64
C GLY A 79 -8.84 11.47 -10.30
N GLN A 80 -9.51 12.34 -9.54
CA GLN A 80 -10.17 13.54 -10.07
C GLN A 80 -9.23 14.75 -10.25
N VAL A 81 -8.01 14.69 -9.73
CA VAL A 81 -7.06 15.82 -9.73
C VAL A 81 -5.69 15.47 -10.31
N ILE A 82 -5.56 14.27 -10.90
CA ILE A 82 -4.32 13.80 -11.55
C ILE A 82 -3.88 14.79 -12.61
N ASP A 83 -4.78 15.20 -13.51
CA ASP A 83 -4.46 16.11 -14.61
C ASP A 83 -3.98 17.47 -14.09
N THR A 84 -4.65 17.99 -13.06
CA THR A 84 -4.27 19.24 -12.38
C THR A 84 -2.86 19.16 -11.81
N ILE A 85 -2.54 18.07 -11.10
CA ILE A 85 -1.21 17.87 -10.51
C ILE A 85 -0.15 17.67 -11.58
N GLN A 86 -0.44 16.90 -12.63
CA GLN A 86 0.50 16.68 -13.74
C GLN A 86 0.80 17.97 -14.51
N ALA A 87 -0.18 18.86 -14.66
CA ALA A 87 -0.01 20.16 -15.29
C ALA A 87 0.94 21.09 -14.50
N LEU A 88 1.09 20.90 -13.19
CA LEU A 88 2.05 21.64 -12.37
C LEU A 88 3.50 21.18 -12.56
N GLY A 89 3.69 19.96 -13.07
CA GLY A 89 4.99 19.38 -13.34
C GLY A 89 5.10 17.93 -12.91
N THR A 90 5.92 17.18 -13.64
CA THR A 90 6.17 15.75 -13.41
C THR A 90 6.79 15.47 -12.05
N ASP A 91 7.53 16.42 -11.48
CA ASP A 91 8.23 16.24 -10.21
C ASP A 91 7.27 16.16 -9.02
N TYR A 92 6.24 17.02 -8.99
CA TYR A 92 5.19 16.98 -7.97
C TYR A 92 4.37 15.69 -8.09
N TRP A 93 4.04 15.29 -9.31
CA TRP A 93 3.36 14.01 -9.55
C TRP A 93 4.20 12.82 -9.07
N ASN A 94 5.52 12.86 -9.29
CA ASN A 94 6.43 11.82 -8.82
C ASN A 94 6.53 11.77 -7.29
N GLN A 95 6.57 12.92 -6.62
CA GLN A 95 6.58 13.00 -5.16
C GLN A 95 5.30 12.42 -4.56
N ILE A 96 4.12 12.78 -5.09
CA ILE A 96 2.84 12.22 -4.63
C ILE A 96 2.79 10.70 -4.81
N LYS A 97 3.25 10.16 -5.95
CA LYS A 97 3.35 8.70 -6.15
C LYS A 97 4.24 8.02 -5.12
N GLN A 98 5.38 8.62 -4.79
CA GLN A 98 6.30 8.08 -3.79
C GLN A 98 5.66 8.08 -2.41
N ILE A 99 5.04 9.19 -2.00
CA ILE A 99 4.38 9.31 -0.71
C ILE A 99 3.19 8.34 -0.61
N ALA A 100 2.34 8.26 -1.64
CA ALA A 100 1.24 7.30 -1.70
C ALA A 100 1.73 5.84 -1.52
N THR A 101 2.87 5.50 -2.11
CA THR A 101 3.48 4.18 -1.93
C THR A 101 4.01 3.97 -0.51
N GLN A 102 4.66 4.98 0.07
CA GLN A 102 5.17 4.89 1.45
C GLN A 102 4.02 4.74 2.46
N LEU A 103 2.91 5.45 2.24
CA LEU A 103 1.72 5.37 3.07
C LEU A 103 1.10 3.98 3.13
N LEU A 104 1.14 3.21 2.02
CA LEU A 104 0.68 1.80 2.03
C LEU A 104 1.38 0.96 3.09
N PHE A 105 2.62 1.34 3.46
CA PHE A 105 3.46 0.61 4.40
C PHE A 105 3.61 1.30 5.75
N ALA A 106 3.23 2.58 5.88
CA ALA A 106 3.25 3.35 7.13
C ALA A 106 2.19 2.86 8.15
N GLY A 107 1.26 2.01 7.73
CA GLY A 107 0.25 1.40 8.60
C GLY A 107 -1.08 2.17 8.64
N GLN A 108 -2.09 1.54 9.23
CA GLN A 108 -3.49 1.97 9.09
C GLN A 108 -3.78 3.36 9.68
N GLN A 109 -3.13 3.73 10.77
CA GLN A 109 -3.32 5.03 11.41
C GLN A 109 -2.78 6.17 10.54
N ILE A 110 -1.56 6.03 10.01
CA ILE A 110 -0.95 7.03 9.13
C ILE A 110 -1.73 7.10 7.81
N TRP A 111 -2.15 5.96 7.27
CA TRP A 111 -3.01 5.89 6.08
C TRP A 111 -4.32 6.68 6.22
N GLN A 112 -5.00 6.57 7.37
CA GLN A 112 -6.23 7.31 7.64
C GLN A 112 -5.99 8.82 7.69
N GLN A 113 -4.89 9.26 8.32
CA GLN A 113 -4.54 10.67 8.38
C GLN A 113 -4.21 11.23 6.98
N ALA A 114 -3.43 10.49 6.20
CA ALA A 114 -3.10 10.89 4.84
C ALA A 114 -4.32 10.94 3.92
N THR A 115 -5.28 10.03 4.10
CA THR A 115 -6.54 10.04 3.35
C THR A 115 -7.28 11.38 3.54
N VAL A 116 -7.29 11.93 4.76
CA VAL A 116 -7.91 13.25 5.03
C VAL A 116 -7.17 14.37 4.29
N VAL A 117 -5.84 14.37 4.33
CA VAL A 117 -5.02 15.38 3.61
C VAL A 117 -5.24 15.30 2.09
N PHE A 118 -5.29 14.09 1.53
CA PHE A 118 -5.57 13.92 0.10
C PHE A 118 -6.99 14.31 -0.28
N GLN A 119 -8.00 13.99 0.54
CA GLN A 119 -9.37 14.45 0.30
C GLN A 119 -9.48 15.97 0.34
N GLN A 120 -8.78 16.62 1.28
CA GLN A 120 -8.69 18.08 1.35
C GLN A 120 -8.01 18.63 0.09
N LEU A 121 -6.88 18.06 -0.33
CA LEU A 121 -6.21 18.45 -1.57
C LEU A 121 -7.13 18.31 -2.78
N VAL A 122 -7.88 17.22 -2.90
CA VAL A 122 -8.83 17.01 -4.00
C VAL A 122 -9.89 18.13 -4.01
N ALA A 123 -10.50 18.40 -2.85
CA ALA A 123 -11.51 19.44 -2.72
C ALA A 123 -10.93 20.84 -3.04
N ASP A 124 -9.73 21.14 -2.56
CA ASP A 124 -9.08 22.43 -2.79
C ASP A 124 -8.72 22.62 -4.27
N LEU A 125 -8.18 21.60 -4.92
CA LEU A 125 -7.85 21.64 -6.35
C LEU A 125 -9.09 21.73 -7.24
N GLN A 126 -10.21 21.13 -6.83
CA GLN A 126 -11.49 21.28 -7.54
C GLN A 126 -12.05 22.70 -7.43
N ASN A 127 -11.92 23.32 -6.26
CA ASN A 127 -12.44 24.67 -6.00
C ASN A 127 -11.48 25.78 -6.46
N HIS A 128 -10.18 25.50 -6.56
CA HIS A 128 -9.11 26.47 -6.81
C HIS A 128 -8.06 25.97 -7.81
N ALA A 129 -8.49 25.45 -8.96
CA ALA A 129 -7.59 24.91 -10.00
C ALA A 129 -6.51 25.91 -10.49
N THR A 130 -6.75 27.21 -10.36
CA THR A 130 -5.83 28.29 -10.76
C THR A 130 -4.69 28.52 -9.76
N ASP A 131 -4.89 28.16 -8.49
CA ASP A 131 -3.91 28.28 -7.38
C ASP A 131 -3.42 26.91 -6.91
N ALA A 132 -3.34 25.94 -7.83
CA ALA A 132 -3.06 24.55 -7.52
C ALA A 132 -1.64 24.30 -6.98
N LEU A 133 -0.65 25.13 -7.35
CA LEU A 133 0.75 24.96 -6.93
C LEU A 133 0.95 25.00 -5.41
N PRO A 134 0.57 26.08 -4.69
CA PRO A 134 0.74 26.14 -3.24
C PRO A 134 -0.02 25.02 -2.51
N LEU A 135 -1.20 24.64 -3.00
CA LEU A 135 -2.01 23.56 -2.43
C LEU A 135 -1.30 22.20 -2.51
N VAL A 136 -0.73 21.88 -3.68
CA VAL A 136 0.03 20.64 -3.88
C VAL A 136 1.31 20.63 -3.05
N VAL A 137 2.04 21.76 -2.98
CA VAL A 137 3.25 21.87 -2.15
C VAL A 137 2.92 21.67 -0.67
N GLN A 138 1.84 22.29 -0.18
CA GLN A 138 1.41 22.15 1.20
C GLN A 138 1.03 20.70 1.53
N ALA A 139 0.24 20.04 0.68
CA ALA A 139 -0.15 18.66 0.90
C ALA A 139 1.06 17.72 0.88
N ILE A 140 1.99 17.90 -0.05
CA ILE A 140 3.25 17.13 -0.10
C ILE A 140 4.03 17.29 1.20
N GLY A 141 4.17 18.51 1.73
CA GLY A 141 4.84 18.76 2.99
C GLY A 141 4.20 17.99 4.15
N GLN A 142 2.89 18.15 4.34
CA GLN A 142 2.15 17.46 5.40
C GLN A 142 2.28 15.94 5.31
N LEU A 143 2.13 15.38 4.10
CA LEU A 143 2.19 13.94 3.89
C LEU A 143 3.62 13.40 4.06
N THR A 144 4.64 14.20 3.72
CA THR A 144 6.05 13.84 3.91
C THR A 144 6.37 13.72 5.39
N ASP A 145 5.90 14.65 6.21
CA ASP A 145 6.09 14.58 7.67
C ASP A 145 5.41 13.32 8.24
N MET A 146 4.21 12.98 7.77
CA MET A 146 3.46 11.79 8.22
C MET A 146 4.17 10.46 7.95
N VAL A 147 4.95 10.33 6.87
CA VAL A 147 5.62 9.07 6.51
C VAL A 147 7.04 8.97 7.08
N GLN A 148 7.57 10.05 7.65
CA GLN A 148 8.92 10.10 8.23
C GLN A 148 8.94 9.95 9.76
N ASP A 149 7.80 10.12 10.44
CA ASP A 149 7.59 9.87 11.87
C ASP A 149 7.40 8.37 12.21
#